data_AF-A0A1V6GWK9-F1
#
_entry.id   AF-A0A1V6GWK9-F1
#
_cell.length_a   1.000
_cell.length_b   1.000
_cell.length_c   1.000
_cell.angle_alpha   90.00
_cell.angle_beta   90.00
_cell.angle_gamma   90.00
#
_symmetry.space_group_name_H-M   'P 1'
#
loop_
_entity.id
_entity.type
_entity.pdbx_description
1 polymer ?
#
loop_
_entity_poly.entity_id
_entity_poly.type
_entity_poly.pdbx_seq_one_letter_code
_entity_poly.pdbx_strand_id
1 'polypeptide(L)'
;MQTIAEWLKQEGMEKGMEKGLIKGREEGRIEGRVEGRIEGRIEGRIEGREEGREEGREELLWKQISKKFPQIPSRYFEKLKALTIDQLDTLGLDLIDMQSEEELKRHLPI
;
A
#
# COMPACT_ATOMS: atom_id res chain seq x y z
N MET A 1 -48.09 6.88 45.92
CA MET A 1 -48.63 7.13 44.56
C MET A 1 -47.63 8.00 43.84
N GLN A 2 -47.12 7.57 42.69
CA GLN A 2 -46.29 8.44 41.85
C GLN A 2 -47.15 9.57 41.28
N THR A 3 -46.59 10.77 41.23
CA THR A 3 -47.26 11.95 40.69
C THR A 3 -47.11 12.02 39.17
N ILE A 4 -48.05 12.67 38.48
CA ILE A 4 -47.99 12.91 37.02
C ILE A 4 -46.66 13.60 36.64
N ALA A 5 -46.12 14.45 37.51
CA ALA A 5 -44.84 15.13 37.31
C ALA A 5 -43.64 14.17 37.29
N GLU A 6 -43.63 13.14 38.16
CA GLU A 6 -42.57 12.12 38.17
C GLU A 6 -42.62 11.25 36.92
N TRP A 7 -43.82 10.89 36.46
CA TRP A 7 -44.03 10.12 35.24
C TRP A 7 -43.51 10.86 33.99
N LEU A 8 -43.86 12.15 33.84
CA LEU A 8 -43.39 12.99 32.73
C LEU A 8 -41.87 13.18 32.76
N LYS A 9 -41.27 13.29 33.96
CA LYS A 9 -39.81 13.41 34.11
C LYS A 9 -39.10 12.12 33.69
N GLN A 10 -39.63 10.97 34.08
CA GLN A 10 -39.08 9.67 33.70
C GLN A 10 -39.22 9.43 32.19
N GLU A 11 -40.39 9.70 31.61
CA GLU A 11 -40.63 9.55 30.17
C GLU A 11 -39.71 10.45 29.34
N GLY A 12 -39.47 11.69 29.80
CA GLY A 12 -38.53 12.61 29.17
C GLY A 12 -37.08 12.11 29.21
N MET A 13 -36.65 11.52 30.33
CA MET A 13 -35.31 10.92 30.46
C MET A 13 -35.15 9.69 29.57
N GLU A 14 -36.13 8.78 29.57
CA GLU A 14 -36.10 7.57 28.73
C GLU A 14 -36.05 7.92 27.24
N LYS A 15 -36.89 8.85 26.77
CA LYS A 15 -36.86 9.35 25.39
C LYS A 15 -35.54 10.06 25.05
N GLY A 16 -34.96 10.79 26.00
CA GLY A 16 -33.66 11.45 25.84
C GLY A 16 -32.52 10.43 25.68
N MET A 17 -32.50 9.41 26.54
CA MET A 17 -31.50 8.33 26.47
C MET A 17 -31.65 7.49 25.21
N GLU A 18 -32.87 7.11 24.83
CA GLU A 18 -33.14 6.35 23.61
C GLU A 18 -32.67 7.11 22.36
N LYS A 19 -33.03 8.39 22.25
CA LYS A 19 -32.57 9.25 21.14
C LYS A 19 -31.05 9.41 21.13
N GLY A 20 -30.44 9.62 22.29
CA GLY A 20 -28.98 9.74 22.41
C GLY A 20 -28.26 8.47 21.98
N LEU A 21 -28.76 7.30 22.36
CA LEU A 21 -28.18 6.01 22.00
C LEU A 21 -28.32 5.73 20.50
N ILE A 22 -29.50 5.97 19.92
CA ILE A 22 -29.73 5.80 18.48
C ILE A 22 -28.81 6.71 17.69
N LYS A 23 -28.76 8.00 18.05
CA LYS A 23 -27.94 9.00 17.37
C LYS A 23 -26.45 8.67 17.48
N GLY A 24 -25.96 8.36 18.68
CA GLY A 24 -24.55 8.02 18.88
C GLY A 24 -24.14 6.73 18.14
N ARG A 25 -25.02 5.74 18.05
CA ARG A 25 -24.77 4.51 17.28
C ARG A 25 -24.74 4.78 15.78
N GLU A 26 -25.63 5.64 15.28
CA GLU A 26 -25.68 6.01 13.87
C GLU A 26 -24.45 6.84 13.48
N GLU A 27 -24.10 7.85 14.28
CA GLU A 27 -22.91 8.69 14.10
C GLU A 27 -21.63 7.85 14.11
N GLY A 28 -21.41 7.03 15.14
CA GLY A 28 -20.21 6.19 15.22
C GLY A 28 -20.10 5.17 14.07
N ARG A 29 -21.23 4.67 13.55
CA ARG A 29 -21.23 3.78 12.37
C ARG A 29 -20.87 4.53 11.09
N ILE A 30 -21.36 5.76 10.93
CA ILE A 30 -21.05 6.59 9.77
C ILE A 30 -19.58 6.98 9.81
N GLU A 31 -19.10 7.49 10.93
CA GLU A 31 -17.72 7.91 11.16
C GLU A 31 -16.74 6.77 10.90
N GLY A 32 -16.91 5.63 11.57
CA GLY A 32 -16.02 4.48 11.37
C GLY A 32 -16.03 3.92 9.95
N ARG A 33 -17.16 4.04 9.22
CA ARG A 33 -17.22 3.64 7.81
C ARG A 33 -16.48 4.63 6.90
N VAL A 34 -16.56 5.92 7.20
CA VAL A 34 -15.87 6.97 6.44
C VAL A 34 -14.37 6.87 6.67
N GLU A 35 -13.94 6.80 7.93
CA GLU A 35 -12.54 6.65 8.31
C GLU A 35 -11.92 5.41 7.69
N GLY A 36 -12.50 4.22 7.91
CA GLY A 36 -11.94 2.98 7.36
C GLY A 36 -11.88 2.95 5.83
N ARG A 37 -12.78 3.66 5.13
CA ARG A 37 -12.72 3.79 3.67
C ARG A 37 -11.62 4.76 3.23
N ILE A 38 -11.39 5.84 3.97
CA ILE A 38 -10.34 6.81 3.66
C ILE A 38 -8.98 6.16 3.90
N GLU A 39 -8.78 5.56 5.07
CA GLU A 39 -7.53 4.88 5.45
C GLU A 39 -7.18 3.79 4.45
N GLY A 40 -8.09 2.83 4.21
CA GLY A 40 -7.82 1.74 3.27
C GLY A 40 -7.58 2.21 1.82
N ARG A 41 -8.15 3.35 1.41
CA ARG A 41 -7.88 3.93 0.08
C ARG A 41 -6.50 4.60 0.03
N ILE A 42 -6.06 5.23 1.11
CA ILE A 42 -4.75 5.88 1.19
C ILE A 42 -3.67 4.81 1.21
N GLU A 43 -3.79 3.83 2.11
CA GLU A 43 -2.84 2.72 2.24
C GLU A 43 -2.70 1.96 0.92
N GLY A 44 -3.80 1.46 0.35
CA GLY A 44 -3.74 0.70 -0.90
C GLY A 44 -3.23 1.52 -2.11
N ARG A 45 -3.36 2.86 -2.07
CA ARG A 45 -2.78 3.72 -3.11
C ARG A 45 -1.28 3.92 -2.93
N ILE A 46 -0.80 4.00 -1.70
CA ILE A 46 0.63 4.14 -1.40
C ILE A 46 1.34 2.83 -1.76
N GLU A 47 0.87 1.72 -1.21
CA GLU A 47 1.44 0.38 -1.44
C GLU A 47 1.45 0.05 -2.94
N GLY A 48 0.31 0.15 -3.62
CA GLY A 48 0.24 -0.15 -5.06
C GLY A 48 1.08 0.79 -5.94
N ARG A 49 1.39 2.01 -5.47
CA ARG A 49 2.27 2.92 -6.21
C ARG A 49 3.74 2.57 -6.00
N GLU A 50 4.12 2.13 -4.81
CA GLU A 50 5.48 1.69 -4.50
C GLU A 50 5.79 0.37 -5.22
N GLU A 51 4.92 -0.64 -5.07
CA GLU A 51 5.05 -1.92 -5.77
C GLU A 51 5.11 -1.71 -7.29
N GLY A 52 4.18 -0.94 -7.87
CA GLY A 52 4.18 -0.69 -9.31
C GLY A 52 5.39 0.08 -9.83
N ARG A 53 6.05 0.87 -8.97
CA ARG A 53 7.32 1.55 -9.33
C ARG A 53 8.50 0.60 -9.30
N GLU A 54 8.55 -0.30 -8.33
CA GLU A 54 9.58 -1.32 -8.22
C GLU A 54 9.48 -2.31 -9.38
N GLU A 55 8.31 -2.90 -9.61
CA GLU A 55 8.07 -3.80 -10.75
C GLU A 55 8.41 -3.16 -12.09
N GLY A 56 8.03 -1.89 -12.29
CA GLY A 56 8.32 -1.16 -13.53
C GLY A 56 9.81 -0.92 -13.75
N ARG A 57 10.57 -0.66 -12.68
CA ARG A 57 12.04 -0.53 -12.74
C ARG A 57 12.69 -1.85 -13.06
N GLU A 58 12.27 -2.93 -12.40
CA GLU A 58 12.77 -4.27 -12.63
C GLU A 58 12.57 -4.70 -14.10
N GLU A 59 11.35 -4.55 -14.60
CA GLU A 59 10.98 -4.96 -15.95
C GLU A 59 11.74 -4.15 -17.01
N LEU A 60 11.88 -2.84 -16.80
CA LEU A 60 12.61 -1.97 -17.71
C LEU A 60 14.11 -2.29 -17.73
N LEU A 61 14.73 -2.49 -16.57
CA LEU A 61 16.14 -2.87 -16.48
C LEU A 61 16.38 -4.24 -17.12
N TRP A 62 15.49 -5.20 -16.88
CA TRP A 62 15.58 -6.51 -17.51
C TRP A 62 15.48 -6.45 -19.04
N LYS A 63 14.57 -5.62 -19.58
CA LYS A 63 14.48 -5.38 -21.04
C LYS A 63 15.76 -4.76 -21.59
N GLN A 64 16.41 -3.86 -20.85
CA GLN A 64 17.69 -3.28 -21.26
C GLN A 64 18.81 -4.31 -21.22
N ILE A 65 18.91 -5.07 -20.13
CA ILE A 65 19.90 -6.13 -19.95
C ILE A 65 19.77 -7.19 -21.03
N SER A 66 18.58 -7.74 -21.26
CA SER A 66 18.33 -8.77 -22.28
C SER A 66 18.60 -8.29 -23.70
N LYS A 67 18.41 -6.98 -23.97
CA LYS A 67 18.75 -6.37 -25.25
C LYS A 67 20.26 -6.17 -25.43
N LYS A 68 20.97 -5.77 -24.37
CA LYS A 68 22.43 -5.52 -24.39
C LYS A 68 23.22 -6.82 -24.35
N PHE A 69 22.71 -7.82 -23.64
CA PHE A 69 23.35 -9.11 -23.36
C PHE A 69 22.38 -10.26 -23.69
N PRO A 70 22.25 -10.64 -24.97
CA PRO A 70 21.26 -11.64 -25.40
C PRO A 70 21.47 -13.04 -24.84
N GLN A 71 22.69 -13.37 -24.36
CA GLN A 71 23.03 -14.69 -23.83
C GLN A 71 22.79 -14.81 -22.33
N ILE A 72 22.33 -13.74 -21.66
CA ILE A 72 22.08 -13.73 -20.23
C ILE A 72 20.93 -14.70 -19.87
N PRO A 73 21.14 -15.65 -18.94
CA PRO A 73 20.07 -16.56 -18.53
C PRO A 73 18.94 -15.84 -17.80
N SER A 74 17.69 -16.29 -17.98
CA SER A 74 16.51 -15.74 -17.28
C SER A 74 16.59 -15.81 -15.75
N ARG A 75 17.47 -16.65 -15.19
CA ARG A 75 17.72 -16.73 -13.73
C ARG A 75 18.21 -15.41 -13.14
N TYR A 76 18.84 -14.55 -13.94
CA TYR A 76 19.26 -13.22 -13.50
C TYR A 76 18.08 -12.28 -13.25
N PHE A 77 16.92 -12.54 -13.88
CA PHE A 77 15.71 -11.76 -13.61
C PHE A 77 15.23 -11.93 -12.17
N GLU A 78 15.23 -13.16 -11.64
CA GLU A 78 14.85 -13.42 -10.24
C GLU A 78 15.78 -12.74 -9.24
N LYS A 79 17.08 -12.62 -9.58
CA LYS A 79 18.05 -11.89 -8.76
C LYS A 79 17.82 -10.39 -8.82
N LEU A 80 17.46 -9.88 -9.99
CA LEU A 80 17.09 -8.48 -10.17
C LEU A 80 15.86 -8.11 -9.34
N LYS A 81 14.88 -9.01 -9.21
CA LYS A 81 13.73 -8.86 -8.30
C LYS A 81 14.07 -8.89 -6.81
N ALA A 82 15.23 -9.42 -6.45
CA ALA A 82 15.69 -9.49 -5.07
C ALA A 82 16.53 -8.28 -4.68
N LEU A 83 16.80 -7.36 -5.63
CA LEU A 83 17.55 -6.15 -5.38
C LEU A 83 16.64 -5.06 -4.81
N THR A 84 17.21 -4.24 -3.93
CA THR A 84 16.55 -3.02 -3.46
C THR A 84 16.48 -1.96 -4.57
N ILE A 85 15.57 -1.01 -4.42
CA ILE A 85 15.43 0.15 -5.30
C ILE A 85 16.78 0.86 -5.56
N ASP A 86 17.58 1.11 -4.53
CA ASP A 86 18.85 1.83 -4.67
C ASP A 86 19.89 0.99 -5.47
N GLN A 87 19.86 -0.33 -5.31
CA GLN A 87 20.69 -1.24 -6.08
C GLN A 87 20.24 -1.31 -7.55
N LEU A 88 18.93 -1.26 -7.81
CA LEU A 88 18.37 -1.18 -9.17
C LEU A 88 18.78 0.13 -9.85
N ASP A 89 18.69 1.27 -9.16
CA ASP A 89 19.10 2.58 -9.69
C ASP A 89 20.61 2.60 -9.98
N THR A 90 21.43 2.06 -9.08
CA THR A 90 22.90 1.93 -9.28
C THR A 90 23.21 1.04 -10.48
N LEU A 91 22.60 -0.15 -10.54
CA LEU A 91 22.76 -1.06 -11.67
C LEU A 91 22.33 -0.41 -12.98
N GLY A 92 21.27 0.40 -12.98
CA GLY A 92 20.79 1.11 -14.15
C GLY A 92 21.79 2.13 -14.70
N LEU A 93 22.49 2.85 -13.82
CA LEU A 93 23.56 3.76 -14.22
C LEU A 93 24.77 2.98 -14.76
N ASP A 94 25.23 1.99 -14.02
CA ASP A 94 26.39 1.18 -14.40
C ASP A 94 26.14 0.43 -15.73
N LEU A 95 24.91 -0.05 -15.95
CA LEU A 95 24.49 -0.76 -17.15
C LEU A 95 24.74 0.04 -18.43
N ILE A 96 24.68 1.37 -18.37
CA ILE A 96 24.94 2.23 -19.53
C ILE A 96 26.37 2.01 -20.04
N ASP A 97 27.33 2.03 -19.12
CA ASP A 97 28.76 1.96 -19.43
C ASP A 97 29.29 0.52 -19.56
N MET A 98 28.55 -0.47 -19.07
CA MET A 98 28.98 -1.88 -19.09
C MET A 98 29.33 -2.39 -20.50
N GLN A 99 30.43 -3.13 -20.66
CA GLN A 99 30.79 -3.67 -21.99
C GLN A 99 30.68 -5.20 -22.07
N SER A 100 30.58 -5.88 -20.94
CA SER A 100 30.61 -7.34 -20.86
C SER A 100 29.54 -7.91 -19.93
N GLU A 101 29.14 -9.15 -20.19
CA GLU A 101 28.24 -9.88 -19.29
C GLU A 101 28.91 -10.17 -17.93
N GLU A 102 30.24 -10.27 -17.90
CA GLU A 102 31.04 -10.48 -16.70
C GLU A 102 30.92 -9.31 -15.71
N GLU A 103 30.81 -8.08 -16.21
CA GLU A 103 30.53 -6.90 -15.39
C GLU A 103 29.16 -7.01 -14.73
N LEU A 104 28.12 -7.35 -15.51
CA LEU A 104 26.77 -7.55 -14.99
C LEU A 104 26.71 -8.64 -13.90
N LYS A 105 27.45 -9.74 -14.08
CA LYS A 105 27.54 -10.83 -13.10
C LYS A 105 28.10 -10.40 -11.74
N ARG A 106 28.91 -9.34 -11.69
CA ARG A 106 29.41 -8.77 -10.42
C ARG A 106 28.30 -8.09 -9.62
N HIS A 107 27.34 -7.47 -10.30
CA HIS A 107 26.18 -6.85 -9.67
C HIS A 107 25.09 -7.86 -9.32
N LEU A 108 25.05 -9.00 -10.03
CA LEU A 108 24.09 -10.09 -9.82
C LEU A 108 24.81 -11.43 -9.55
N PRO A 109 25.53 -11.56 -8.42
CA PRO A 109 26.25 -12.80 -8.12
C PRO A 109 25.27 -13.98 -7.92
N ILE A 110 25.63 -15.12 -8.53
CA ILE A 110 24.90 -16.40 -8.39
C ILE A 110 25.35 -17.12 -7.12
#